data_AF-A0A2D8XL93-F1
#
_entry.id   AF-A0A2D8XL93-F1
#
_cell.length_a   1.000
_cell.length_b   1.000
_cell.length_c   1.000
_cell.angle_alpha   90.00
_cell.angle_beta   90.00
_cell.angle_gamma   90.00
#
_symmetry.space_group_name_H-M   'P 1'
#
loop_
_entity.id
_entity.type
_entity.pdbx_description
1 polymer ?
#
loop_
_entity_poly.entity_id
_entity_poly.type
_entity_poly.pdbx_seq_one_letter_code
_entity_poly.pdbx_strand_id
1 'polypeptide(L)' 'MNTPKLRQQNNLSVTLYLPIFRERLEKLNARGKSNSDEAIQLRRSIEVADRCTNDKEIDQERPFVGLVAD' A
#
# COMPACT_ATOMS: atom_id res chain seq x y z
N MET A 1 -22.63 -13.85 -8.32
CA MET A 1 -21.53 -13.22 -9.08
C MET A 1 -20.50 -12.73 -8.07
N ASN A 2 -19.40 -13.47 -7.89
CA ASN A 2 -18.34 -13.14 -6.94
C ASN A 2 -17.28 -12.27 -7.63
N THR A 3 -17.15 -11.00 -7.23
CA THR A 3 -16.09 -10.09 -7.70
C THR A 3 -15.09 -9.74 -6.59
N PRO A 4 -14.23 -10.67 -6.15
CA PRO A 4 -13.13 -10.35 -5.23
C PRO A 4 -11.92 -9.72 -5.93
N LYS A 5 -11.85 -9.70 -7.27
CA LYS A 5 -10.61 -9.33 -8.00
C LYS A 5 -10.30 -7.83 -8.08
N LEU A 6 -11.30 -6.95 -7.97
CA LEU A 6 -11.10 -5.50 -8.10
C LEU A 6 -10.33 -4.89 -6.92
N ARG A 7 -10.53 -5.43 -5.71
CA ARG A 7 -9.87 -4.92 -4.50
C ARG A 7 -8.36 -5.21 -4.49
N GLN A 8 -7.96 -6.36 -5.03
CA GLN A 8 -6.57 -6.82 -5.03
C GLN A 8 -5.68 -6.01 -5.98
N GLN A 9 -6.18 -5.66 -7.17
CA GLN A 9 -5.42 -4.87 -8.16
C GLN A 9 -5.18 -3.42 -7.70
N ASN A 10 -6.15 -2.81 -7.02
CA ASN A 10 -6.00 -1.46 -6.46
C ASN A 10 -4.95 -1.42 -5.33
N ASN A 11 -4.80 -2.50 -4.56
CA ASN A 11 -3.80 -2.56 -3.49
C ASN A 11 -2.38 -2.73 -4.03
N LEU A 12 -2.20 -3.37 -5.20
CA LEU A 12 -0.91 -3.53 -5.86
C LEU A 12 -0.43 -2.23 -6.53
N SER A 13 -1.34 -1.41 -7.06
CA SER A 13 -0.97 -0.13 -7.66
C SER A 13 -0.53 0.87 -6.59
N VAL A 14 -1.18 0.88 -5.42
CA VAL A 14 -0.84 1.79 -4.31
C VAL A 14 0.54 1.50 -3.71
N THR A 15 0.94 0.22 -3.58
CA THR A 15 2.27 -0.13 -3.06
C THR A 15 3.41 0.25 -4.01
N LEU A 16 3.17 0.28 -5.32
CA LEU A 16 4.19 0.69 -6.31
C LEU A 16 4.60 2.17 -6.14
N TYR A 17 3.66 3.03 -5.75
CA TYR A 17 3.89 4.47 -5.61
C TYR A 17 4.39 4.90 -4.22
N LEU A 18 4.46 3.97 -3.26
CA LEU A 18 4.94 4.24 -1.89
C LEU A 18 6.30 4.95 -1.84
N PRO A 19 7.33 4.54 -2.61
CA PRO A 19 8.61 5.24 -2.61
C PRO A 19 8.49 6.70 -3.03
N ILE A 20 7.65 6.98 -4.04
CA ILE A 20 7.42 8.32 -4.58
C ILE A 20 6.67 9.18 -3.56
N PHE A 21 5.68 8.61 -2.86
CA PHE A 21 4.93 9.31 -1.82
C PHE A 21 5.79 9.67 -0.62
N ARG A 22 6.69 8.76 -0.21
CA ARG A 22 7.66 9.01 0.87
C ARG A 22 8.64 10.12 0.49
N GLU A 23 9.21 10.07 -0.72
CA GLU A 23 10.11 11.12 -1.21
C GLU A 23 9.40 12.49 -1.30
N ARG A 24 8.15 12.51 -1.75
CA ARG A 24 7.36 13.75 -1.83
C ARG A 24 7.08 14.33 -0.46
N LEU A 25 6.74 13.50 0.52
CA LEU A 25 6.51 13.91 1.90
C LEU A 25 7.79 14.48 2.54
N GLU A 26 8.94 13.88 2.28
CA GLU A 26 10.24 14.40 2.74
C GLU A 26 10.53 15.79 2.17
N LYS A 27 10.31 15.98 0.86
CA LYS A 27 10.45 17.29 0.19
C LYS A 27 9.51 18.35 0.78
N LEU A 28 8.28 17.97 1.14
CA LEU A 28 7.34 18.88 1.79
C LEU A 28 7.81 19.26 3.20
N ASN A 29 8.30 18.29 3.98
CA ASN A 29 8.87 18.55 5.30
C ASN A 29 10.09 19.47 5.23
N ALA A 30 11.02 19.23 4.30
CA ALA A 30 12.22 20.06 4.09
C ALA A 30 11.88 21.53 3.74
N ARG A 31 10.70 21.77 3.15
CA ARG A 31 10.20 23.10 2.80
C ARG A 31 9.34 23.75 3.91
N GLY A 32 9.24 23.12 5.08
CA GLY A 32 8.36 23.59 6.17
C GLY A 32 6.87 23.42 5.88
N LYS A 33 6.49 22.63 4.86
CA LYS A 33 5.10 22.37 4.44
C LYS A 33 4.55 21.06 5.00
N SER A 34 5.07 20.62 6.15
CA SER A 34 4.65 19.39 6.82
C SER A 34 3.15 19.39 7.20
N ASN A 35 2.53 20.56 7.36
CA ASN A 35 1.12 20.70 7.68
C ASN A 35 0.24 21.10 6.49
N SER A 36 0.81 21.06 5.27
CA SER A 36 0.01 21.28 4.06
C SER A 36 -0.99 20.15 3.85
N ASP A 37 -2.11 20.47 3.18
CA ASP A 37 -3.12 19.47 2.82
C ASP A 37 -2.52 18.31 2.02
N GLU A 38 -1.60 18.60 1.11
CA GLU A 38 -0.82 17.60 0.35
C GLU A 38 -0.04 16.65 1.28
N ALA A 39 0.63 17.18 2.31
CA ALA A 39 1.38 16.36 3.26
C ALA A 39 0.45 15.48 4.13
N ILE A 40 -0.73 15.99 4.49
CA ILE A 40 -1.73 15.23 5.25
C ILE A 40 -2.28 14.08 4.41
N GLN A 41 -2.62 14.35 3.14
CA GLN A 41 -3.09 13.32 2.22
C GLN A 41 -2.03 12.24 1.99
N LEU A 42 -0.77 12.63 1.76
CA LEU A 42 0.34 11.69 1.58
C LEU A 42 0.53 10.78 2.79
N ARG A 43 0.48 11.30 4.02
CA ARG A 43 0.55 10.48 5.23
C ARG A 43 -0.57 9.46 5.30
N ARG A 44 -1.81 9.87 5.00
CA ARG A 44 -2.97 8.96 4.99
C ARG A 44 -2.81 7.86 3.94
N SER A 45 -2.36 8.21 2.73
CA SER A 45 -2.12 7.24 1.66
C SER A 45 -1.03 6.23 2.02
N ILE A 46 0.06 6.69 2.65
CA ILE A 46 1.14 5.81 3.15
C ILE A 46 0.61 4.91 4.26
N GLU A 47 -0.13 5.45 5.24
CA GLU A 47 -0.71 4.65 6.33
C GLU A 47 -1.65 3.55 5.81
N VAL A 48 -2.50 3.86 4.83
CA VAL A 48 -3.39 2.88 4.19
C VAL A 48 -2.58 1.80 3.47
N ALA A 49 -1.53 2.20 2.75
CA ALA A 49 -0.68 1.27 2.02
C ALA A 49 0.13 0.34 2.96
N ASP A 50 0.66 0.89 4.05
CA ASP A 50 1.35 0.14 5.10
C ASP A 50 0.39 -0.87 5.76
N ARG A 51 -0.86 -0.47 6.06
CA ARG A 51 -1.90 -1.41 6.56
C ARG A 51 -2.23 -2.50 5.55
N CYS A 52 -2.42 -2.15 4.28
CA CYS A 52 -2.68 -3.14 3.22
C CYS A 52 -1.52 -4.11 2.98
N THR A 53 -0.30 -3.73 3.35
CA THR A 53 0.88 -4.60 3.25
C THR A 53 0.97 -5.54 4.47
N ASN A 54 0.67 -5.04 5.67
CA ASN A 54 0.65 -5.85 6.90
C ASN A 54 -0.50 -6.87 6.93
N ASP A 55 -1.68 -6.52 6.39
CA ASP A 55 -2.82 -7.45 6.29
C ASP A 55 -2.49 -8.68 5.41
N LYS A 56 -1.53 -8.53 4.48
CA LYS A 56 -1.05 -9.63 3.63
C LYS A 56 -0.03 -10.54 4.31
N GLU A 57 0.71 -10.08 5.33
CA GLU A 57 1.60 -10.98 6.09
C GLU A 57 0.80 -11.96 6.96
N ILE A 58 -0.40 -11.57 7.41
CA ILE A 58 -1.26 -12.47 8.19
C ILE A 58 -1.94 -13.54 7.32
N ASP A 59 -2.16 -13.26 6.02
CA ASP A 59 -2.76 -14.24 5.09
C ASP A 59 -1.69 -15.07 4.30
N GLN A 60 -0.42 -14.65 4.31
CA GLN A 60 0.69 -15.36 3.63
C GLN A 60 1.37 -16.46 4.47
N GLU A 61 1.05 -16.63 5.76
CA GLU A 61 1.46 -17.81 6.53
C GLU A 61 0.61 -19.07 6.24
N ARG A 62 -0.24 -19.05 5.22
CA ARG A 62 -0.73 -20.30 4.62
C ARG A 62 0.15 -20.63 3.42
N PRO A 63 1.08 -21.60 3.56
CA PRO A 63 1.89 -22.00 2.44
C PRO A 63 0.94 -22.62 1.41
N PHE A 64 0.81 -21.99 0.25
CA PHE A 64 0.13 -22.57 -0.90
C PHE A 64 1.05 -23.65 -1.48
N VAL A 65 1.18 -24.77 -0.76
CA VAL A 65 1.77 -26.01 -1.26
C VAL A 65 0.61 -26.95 -1.57
N GLY A 66 0.55 -27.37 -2.83
CA GLY A 66 -0.21 -28.54 -3.24
C GLY A 66 -1.43 -28.24 -4.08
N LEU A 67 -1.21 -28.07 -5.39
CA LEU A 67 -1.86 -28.96 -6.36
C LEU A 67 -1.15 -28.87 -7.72
N VAL A 68 -0.10 -29.67 -7.89
CA VAL A 68 0.24 -30.23 -9.20
C VAL A 68 0.28 -31.73 -8.99
N ALA A 69 -0.74 -32.42 -9.46
CA ALA A 69 -0.69 -33.85 -9.72
C ALA A 69 -1.30 -34.05 -11.11
N ASP A 70 -0.53 -34.75 -11.94
CA ASP A 70 -0.70 -35.13 -13.34
C ASP A 70 -2.02 -35.84 -13.64
#